data_AF-A0A975T195-F1
#
_entry.id   AF-A0A975T195-F1
#
_cell.length_a   1.000
_cell.length_b   1.000
_cell.length_c   1.000
_cell.angle_alpha   90.00
_cell.angle_beta   90.00
_cell.angle_gamma   90.00
#
_symmetry.space_group_name_H-M   'P 1'
#
loop_
_entity.id
_entity.type
_entity.pdbx_description
1 polymer ?
#
loop_
_entity_poly.entity_id
_entity_poly.type
_entity_poly.pdbx_seq_one_letter_code
_entity_poly.pdbx_strand_id
1 'polypeptide(L)'
;MNVKACNAVDRVVSFGGKRLHIPAPGYVVGTEAVTAGGGVSGFTVGTAPDGTLEVSTDEILPSAGSSSGGPAACDDSAYTTNDVKRDAQLGWYLGDGALPSGISRATAWSTMKTAANKIANANDCNMADEVSAANTPIGDTTLESEFDVADGGYTCESYLSADAYNVVDFGNLDDHGNPPLAATCWWSIWSTGPNTLRNADIRFNVSDFYFTTTPDSSTCYNRYDLLGVGVHEFGHAFGMGHVSESTHGYLTMSTNMDPCASGARTLGRGDILGLRNLY
;
A
#
# COMPACT_ATOMS: atom_id res chain seq x y z
N MET A 1 23.31 -8.63 10.23
CA MET A 1 24.41 -7.62 10.21
C MET A 1 24.14 -6.62 11.31
N ASN A 2 25.14 -6.09 12.03
CA ASN A 2 24.91 -5.00 13.01
C ASN A 2 25.15 -3.63 12.36
N VAL A 3 24.12 -2.80 12.28
CA VAL A 3 24.16 -1.53 11.54
C VAL A 3 25.02 -0.47 12.21
N LYS A 4 25.15 -0.51 13.54
CA LYS A 4 26.00 0.41 14.31
C LYS A 4 27.47 0.09 14.04
N ALA A 5 27.84 -1.19 14.04
CA ALA A 5 29.20 -1.62 13.78
C ALA A 5 29.67 -1.30 12.36
N CYS A 6 28.75 -1.23 11.39
CA CYS A 6 29.07 -1.05 9.97
C CYS A 6 28.78 0.37 9.43
N ASN A 7 28.28 1.30 10.27
CA ASN A 7 27.76 2.61 9.85
C ASN A 7 26.82 2.47 8.63
N ALA A 8 25.82 1.62 8.78
CA ALA A 8 24.91 1.24 7.70
C ALA A 8 23.57 1.99 7.72
N VAL A 9 23.27 2.75 8.78
CA VAL A 9 22.08 3.60 8.83
C VAL A 9 22.07 4.56 7.65
N ASP A 10 20.89 4.75 7.05
CA ASP A 10 20.62 5.59 5.88
C ASP A 10 21.21 5.10 4.56
N ARG A 11 21.92 3.97 4.55
CA ARG A 11 22.25 3.30 3.28
C ARG A 11 20.99 2.70 2.68
N VAL A 12 20.96 2.59 1.36
CA VAL A 12 19.80 2.09 0.62
C VAL A 12 19.91 0.58 0.38
N VAL A 13 18.83 -0.14 0.64
CA VAL A 13 18.58 -1.51 0.17
C VAL A 13 17.64 -1.43 -1.01
N SER A 14 17.93 -2.17 -2.08
CA SER A 14 17.10 -2.20 -3.29
C SER A 14 16.63 -3.61 -3.59
N PHE A 15 15.35 -3.74 -3.96
CA PHE A 15 14.73 -4.98 -4.36
C PHE A 15 13.62 -4.71 -5.39
N GLY A 16 13.70 -5.32 -6.58
CA GLY A 16 12.65 -5.21 -7.60
C GLY A 16 12.28 -3.78 -8.04
N GLY A 17 13.27 -2.87 -8.16
CA GLY A 17 13.03 -1.47 -8.51
C GLY A 17 12.53 -0.60 -7.34
N LYS A 18 12.31 -1.19 -6.17
CA LYS A 18 11.94 -0.49 -4.93
C LYS A 18 13.17 -0.30 -4.07
N ARG A 19 13.23 0.80 -3.32
CA ARG A 19 14.37 1.17 -2.48
C ARG A 19 13.91 1.66 -1.12
N LEU A 20 14.60 1.22 -0.07
CA LEU A 20 14.36 1.62 1.31
C LEU A 20 15.68 1.99 1.99
N HIS A 21 15.66 3.07 2.76
CA HIS A 21 16.77 3.42 3.64
C HIS A 21 16.81 2.45 4.84
N ILE A 22 18.00 1.98 5.21
CA ILE A 22 18.22 1.24 6.46
C ILE A 22 17.92 2.19 7.62
N PRO A 23 16.87 1.94 8.42
CA PRO A 23 16.50 2.87 9.46
C PRO A 23 17.43 2.75 10.67
N ALA A 24 17.35 3.72 11.56
CA ALA A 24 18.03 3.66 12.84
C ALA A 24 17.54 2.44 13.68
N PRO A 25 18.32 1.99 14.68
CA PRO A 25 17.88 0.94 15.62
C PRO A 25 16.56 1.29 16.31
N GLY A 26 15.63 0.35 16.32
CA GLY A 26 14.28 0.50 16.87
C GLY A 26 13.21 0.92 15.86
N TYR A 27 13.50 0.87 14.57
CA TYR A 27 12.59 1.32 13.51
C TYR A 27 12.50 0.33 12.37
N VAL A 28 11.38 0.34 11.66
CA VAL A 28 11.12 -0.44 10.45
C VAL A 28 10.51 0.47 9.40
N VAL A 29 10.97 0.32 8.17
CA VAL A 29 10.36 0.95 6.98
C VAL A 29 9.94 -0.17 6.05
N GLY A 30 8.78 -0.03 5.42
CA GLY A 30 8.31 -0.96 4.41
C GLY A 30 7.72 -0.25 3.22
N THR A 31 7.66 -0.98 2.11
CA THR A 31 6.95 -0.55 0.92
C THR A 31 6.17 -1.71 0.34
N GLU A 32 4.94 -1.41 -0.06
CA GLU A 32 4.04 -2.31 -0.76
C GLU A 32 3.54 -1.64 -2.02
N ALA A 33 3.23 -2.42 -3.04
CA ALA A 33 2.76 -1.91 -4.32
C ALA A 33 1.90 -2.92 -5.04
N VAL A 34 0.74 -2.46 -5.50
CA VAL A 34 -0.11 -3.24 -6.41
C VAL A 34 0.34 -3.08 -7.86
N THR A 35 0.33 -4.19 -8.60
CA THR A 35 0.83 -4.25 -9.98
C THR A 35 -0.30 -4.48 -11.00
N ALA A 36 0.02 -4.22 -12.27
CA ALA A 36 -0.87 -4.48 -13.41
C ALA A 36 -0.64 -5.84 -14.09
N GLY A 37 0.51 -6.48 -13.84
CA GLY A 37 0.93 -7.71 -14.52
C GLY A 37 1.82 -8.63 -13.68
N GLY A 38 1.72 -8.52 -12.35
CA GLY A 38 2.62 -9.20 -11.41
C GLY A 38 3.98 -8.51 -11.25
N GLY A 39 4.76 -8.99 -10.28
CA GLY A 39 6.08 -8.43 -9.94
C GLY A 39 6.34 -8.51 -8.43
N VAL A 40 7.48 -7.95 -8.00
CA VAL A 40 7.75 -7.78 -6.56
C VAL A 40 6.76 -6.77 -6.00
N SER A 41 5.94 -7.24 -5.06
CA SER A 41 4.86 -6.46 -4.49
C SER A 41 5.34 -5.59 -3.33
N GLY A 42 6.27 -6.07 -2.51
CA GLY A 42 6.85 -5.26 -1.44
C GLY A 42 8.05 -5.87 -0.73
N PHE A 43 8.64 -5.09 0.17
CA PHE A 43 9.67 -5.55 1.10
C PHE A 43 9.79 -4.60 2.29
N THR A 44 10.38 -5.09 3.39
CA THR A 44 10.65 -4.31 4.59
C THR A 44 12.13 -4.31 4.95
N VAL A 45 12.57 -3.22 5.59
CA VAL A 45 13.89 -3.09 6.19
C VAL A 45 13.71 -2.60 7.62
N GLY A 46 14.06 -3.46 8.57
CA GLY A 46 14.03 -3.19 9.99
C GLY A 46 15.41 -3.18 10.61
N THR A 47 15.61 -2.35 11.63
CA THR A 47 16.77 -2.46 12.50
C THR A 47 16.27 -2.69 13.92
N ALA A 48 16.48 -3.88 14.47
CA ALA A 48 16.14 -4.20 15.85
C ALA A 48 16.87 -3.26 16.85
N PRO A 49 16.38 -3.10 18.09
CA PRO A 49 16.99 -2.18 19.07
C PRO A 49 18.48 -2.44 19.36
N ASP A 50 18.92 -3.69 19.25
CA ASP A 50 20.34 -4.09 19.40
C ASP A 50 21.22 -3.71 18.19
N GLY A 51 20.60 -3.21 17.11
CA GLY A 51 21.23 -2.83 15.86
C GLY A 51 21.27 -3.94 14.81
N THR A 52 20.60 -5.08 15.02
CA THR A 52 20.50 -6.16 14.03
C THR A 52 19.60 -5.73 12.86
N LEU A 53 20.15 -5.79 11.64
CA LEU A 53 19.42 -5.56 10.40
C LEU A 53 18.56 -6.77 10.04
N GLU A 54 17.29 -6.52 9.76
CA GLU A 54 16.28 -7.46 9.29
C GLU A 54 15.74 -6.97 7.95
N VAL A 55 15.66 -7.87 6.96
CA VAL A 55 15.09 -7.58 5.65
C VAL A 55 14.13 -8.73 5.34
N SER A 56 12.87 -8.41 5.07
CA SER A 56 11.88 -9.37 4.59
C SER A 56 11.38 -8.93 3.23
N THR A 57 11.08 -9.89 2.36
CA THR A 57 10.51 -9.64 1.04
C THR A 57 9.17 -10.34 0.95
N ASP A 58 8.18 -9.66 0.40
CA ASP A 58 6.91 -10.24 0.03
C ASP A 58 7.08 -10.85 -1.36
N GLU A 59 7.90 -11.91 -1.44
CA GLU A 59 8.05 -12.67 -2.68
C GLU A 59 6.81 -13.55 -2.89
N ILE A 60 5.75 -12.93 -3.41
CA ILE A 60 4.75 -13.68 -4.16
C ILE A 60 5.31 -13.82 -5.57
N LEU A 61 5.87 -15.00 -5.87
CA LEU A 61 6.53 -15.29 -7.14
C LEU A 61 5.67 -14.83 -8.33
N PRO A 62 6.26 -14.14 -9.33
CA PRO A 62 5.54 -13.69 -10.51
C PRO A 62 5.04 -14.91 -11.28
N SER A 63 3.73 -15.14 -11.22
CA SER A 63 3.05 -16.07 -12.11
C SER A 63 2.83 -15.35 -13.43
N ALA A 64 3.66 -15.66 -14.42
CA ALA A 64 3.52 -15.15 -15.78
C ALA A 64 2.12 -15.55 -16.32
N GLY A 65 1.21 -14.57 -16.41
CA GLY A 65 -0.14 -14.77 -16.93
C GLY A 65 -1.14 -15.39 -15.95
N SER A 66 -1.00 -15.13 -14.65
CA SER A 66 -1.97 -15.63 -13.66
C SER A 66 -3.34 -15.01 -13.88
N SER A 67 -4.31 -15.83 -14.29
CA SER A 67 -5.71 -15.53 -14.02
C SER A 67 -5.91 -15.37 -12.52
N SER A 68 -6.75 -14.43 -12.09
CA SER A 68 -7.30 -14.41 -10.74
C SER A 68 -7.82 -15.80 -10.39
N GLY A 69 -7.33 -16.34 -9.29
CA GLY A 69 -7.66 -17.69 -8.85
C GLY A 69 -7.95 -17.69 -7.36
N GLY A 70 -8.78 -18.63 -6.90
CA GLY A 70 -9.09 -18.77 -5.48
C GLY A 70 -10.57 -18.98 -5.18
N PRO A 71 -10.92 -19.22 -3.91
CA PRO A 71 -12.30 -19.16 -3.44
C PRO A 71 -12.91 -17.78 -3.66
N ALA A 72 -14.24 -17.68 -3.68
CA ALA A 72 -14.90 -16.38 -3.68
C ALA A 72 -14.47 -15.55 -2.45
N ALA A 73 -14.45 -14.23 -2.57
CA ALA A 73 -13.92 -13.32 -1.55
C ALA A 73 -14.46 -13.60 -0.13
N CYS A 74 -15.71 -14.02 0.01
CA CYS A 74 -16.34 -14.30 1.30
C CYS A 74 -16.11 -15.73 1.84
N ASP A 75 -15.62 -16.63 1.00
CA ASP A 75 -15.22 -17.98 1.39
C ASP A 75 -13.71 -18.09 1.62
N ASP A 76 -12.93 -17.14 1.11
CA ASP A 76 -11.48 -17.09 1.27
C ASP A 76 -11.08 -16.44 2.61
N SER A 77 -10.36 -17.18 3.44
CA SER A 77 -9.86 -16.74 4.74
C SER A 77 -8.37 -16.43 4.77
N ALA A 78 -7.68 -16.45 3.62
CA ALA A 78 -6.26 -16.17 3.56
C ALA A 78 -5.98 -14.69 3.83
N TYR A 79 -4.95 -14.41 4.63
CA TYR A 79 -4.46 -13.07 4.87
C TYR A 79 -3.00 -13.11 5.30
N THR A 80 -2.33 -11.97 5.17
CA THR A 80 -1.00 -11.70 5.72
C THR A 80 -1.04 -10.31 6.37
N THR A 81 -0.06 -10.05 7.23
CA THR A 81 0.10 -8.75 7.91
C THR A 81 1.53 -8.29 7.75
N ASN A 82 1.72 -6.98 7.68
CA ASN A 82 3.02 -6.31 7.72
C ASN A 82 3.52 -6.10 9.15
N ASP A 83 2.87 -6.75 10.12
CA ASP A 83 3.08 -6.64 11.56
C ASP A 83 3.25 -5.19 12.02
N VAL A 84 2.42 -4.30 11.47
CA VAL A 84 2.39 -2.88 11.78
C VAL A 84 0.93 -2.47 12.03
N LYS A 85 0.70 -1.61 13.01
CA LYS A 85 -0.62 -1.05 13.27
C LYS A 85 -0.54 0.35 13.84
N ARG A 86 -1.67 1.05 13.79
CA ARG A 86 -1.81 2.36 14.43
C ARG A 86 -2.79 2.30 15.59
N ASP A 87 -2.36 2.65 16.80
CA ASP A 87 -3.24 2.71 17.98
C ASP A 87 -4.17 3.94 18.00
N ALA A 88 -3.87 4.94 17.16
CA ALA A 88 -4.64 6.17 17.01
C ALA A 88 -5.23 6.30 15.59
N GLN A 89 -6.07 7.32 15.39
CA GLN A 89 -6.62 7.62 14.08
C GLN A 89 -5.53 8.13 13.11
N LEU A 90 -5.52 7.64 11.86
CA LEU A 90 -4.64 8.15 10.80
C LEU A 90 -5.25 9.38 10.12
N GLY A 91 -4.56 10.51 10.19
CA GLY A 91 -4.96 11.75 9.52
C GLY A 91 -4.38 11.85 8.11
N TRP A 92 -5.22 11.96 7.09
CA TRP A 92 -4.81 11.94 5.68
C TRP A 92 -4.94 13.30 4.99
N TYR A 93 -3.94 13.63 4.19
CA TYR A 93 -3.96 14.78 3.29
C TYR A 93 -3.95 14.33 1.83
N LEU A 94 -4.53 15.15 0.96
CA LEU A 94 -4.36 15.03 -0.49
C LEU A 94 -3.25 15.97 -0.95
N GLY A 95 -2.16 15.42 -1.50
CA GLY A 95 -1.10 16.19 -2.13
C GLY A 95 -1.56 16.96 -3.37
N ASP A 96 -0.73 17.85 -3.90
CA ASP A 96 -1.01 18.67 -5.08
C ASP A 96 -0.46 18.11 -6.39
N GLY A 97 -0.01 16.86 -6.38
CA GLY A 97 0.47 16.11 -7.52
C GLY A 97 -0.51 16.02 -8.70
N ALA A 98 0.03 15.53 -9.83
CA ALA A 98 -0.68 15.48 -11.10
C ALA A 98 -1.90 14.55 -11.02
N LEU A 99 -3.12 15.09 -11.13
CA LEU A 99 -4.33 14.27 -11.02
C LEU A 99 -4.49 13.30 -12.22
N PRO A 100 -5.17 12.15 -12.04
CA PRO A 100 -5.47 11.26 -13.14
C PRO A 100 -6.29 11.98 -14.23
N SER A 101 -5.91 11.77 -15.49
CA SER A 101 -6.56 12.44 -16.62
C SER A 101 -8.07 12.21 -16.64
N GLY A 102 -8.83 13.32 -16.63
CA GLY A 102 -10.30 13.32 -16.64
C GLY A 102 -10.96 13.18 -15.27
N ILE A 103 -10.19 13.12 -14.19
CA ILE A 103 -10.69 13.08 -12.81
C ILE A 103 -10.41 14.43 -12.15
N SER A 104 -11.47 15.09 -11.66
CA SER A 104 -11.32 16.35 -10.92
C SER A 104 -10.69 16.12 -9.55
N ARG A 105 -10.03 17.15 -8.99
CA ARG A 105 -9.46 17.07 -7.63
C ARG A 105 -10.50 16.67 -6.59
N ALA A 106 -11.71 17.25 -6.67
CA ALA A 106 -12.80 16.94 -5.77
C ALA A 106 -13.24 15.47 -5.88
N THR A 107 -13.28 14.93 -7.10
CA THR A 107 -13.61 13.52 -7.34
C THR A 107 -12.50 12.59 -6.83
N ALA A 108 -11.24 12.89 -7.12
CA ALA A 108 -10.09 12.14 -6.59
C ALA A 108 -10.12 12.12 -5.06
N TRP A 109 -10.29 13.29 -4.43
CA TRP A 109 -10.34 13.37 -2.97
C TRP A 109 -11.52 12.62 -2.37
N SER A 110 -12.70 12.75 -2.97
CA SER A 110 -13.89 11.99 -2.55
C SER A 110 -13.66 10.48 -2.63
N THR A 111 -12.93 10.04 -3.66
CA THR A 111 -12.60 8.62 -3.87
C THR A 111 -11.64 8.13 -2.80
N MET A 112 -10.56 8.88 -2.52
CA MET A 112 -9.60 8.52 -1.46
C MET A 112 -10.23 8.50 -0.07
N LYS A 113 -11.11 9.47 0.23
CA LYS A 113 -11.91 9.44 1.46
C LYS A 113 -12.76 8.19 1.58
N THR A 114 -13.36 7.75 0.48
CA THR A 114 -14.17 6.52 0.47
C THR A 114 -13.27 5.30 0.65
N ALA A 115 -12.13 5.25 -0.04
CA ALA A 115 -11.17 4.16 0.07
C ALA A 115 -10.66 3.98 1.51
N ALA A 116 -10.20 5.06 2.16
CA ALA A 116 -9.74 5.01 3.55
C ALA A 116 -10.84 4.54 4.52
N ASN A 117 -12.07 5.02 4.36
CA ASN A 117 -13.19 4.62 5.21
C ASN A 117 -13.57 3.14 5.06
N LYS A 118 -13.36 2.55 3.88
CA LYS A 118 -13.71 1.14 3.63
C LYS A 118 -12.87 0.16 4.45
N ILE A 119 -11.64 0.54 4.84
CA ILE A 119 -10.79 -0.28 5.71
C ILE A 119 -11.45 -0.55 7.07
N ALA A 120 -12.21 0.40 7.59
CA ALA A 120 -12.82 0.25 8.91
C ALA A 120 -14.04 -0.68 8.90
N ASN A 121 -14.84 -0.72 7.81
CA ASN A 121 -16.20 -1.27 7.93
C ASN A 121 -16.87 -1.80 6.65
N ALA A 122 -16.20 -1.82 5.49
CA ALA A 122 -16.87 -2.16 4.24
C ALA A 122 -16.54 -3.57 3.73
N ASN A 123 -17.37 -4.54 4.09
CA ASN A 123 -17.34 -5.88 3.52
C ASN A 123 -18.69 -6.34 2.96
N ASP A 124 -18.65 -7.12 1.89
CA ASP A 124 -19.84 -7.73 1.27
C ASP A 124 -20.14 -9.14 1.83
N CYS A 125 -19.41 -9.55 2.87
CA CYS A 125 -19.44 -10.89 3.43
C CYS A 125 -20.36 -11.04 4.64
N ASN A 126 -21.16 -10.00 4.95
CA ASN A 126 -22.04 -9.93 6.13
C ASN A 126 -21.29 -10.19 7.45
N MET A 127 -19.98 -9.90 7.50
CA MET A 127 -19.20 -10.00 8.72
C MET A 127 -19.42 -8.75 9.57
N ALA A 128 -19.49 -8.94 10.90
CA ALA A 128 -19.69 -7.86 11.83
C ALA A 128 -18.53 -6.84 11.79
N ASP A 129 -18.84 -5.59 12.09
CA ASP A 129 -17.84 -4.55 12.27
C ASP A 129 -17.20 -4.70 13.66
N GLU A 130 -16.00 -5.27 13.69
CA GLU A 130 -15.19 -5.52 14.89
C GLU A 130 -13.82 -4.85 14.79
N VAL A 131 -13.55 -4.11 13.71
CA VAL A 131 -12.24 -3.53 13.43
C VAL A 131 -12.19 -2.13 14.03
N SER A 132 -11.30 -1.91 15.00
CA SER A 132 -11.15 -0.62 15.68
C SER A 132 -10.34 0.43 14.90
N ALA A 133 -9.87 0.09 13.69
CA ALA A 133 -9.10 0.96 12.81
C ALA A 133 -9.90 2.22 12.44
N ALA A 134 -9.25 3.39 12.49
CA ALA A 134 -9.88 4.67 12.19
C ALA A 134 -8.98 5.58 11.36
N ASN A 135 -9.59 6.37 10.47
CA ASN A 135 -8.92 7.44 9.71
C ASN A 135 -9.71 8.75 9.78
N THR A 136 -9.04 9.88 9.61
CA THR A 136 -9.64 11.21 9.44
C THR A 136 -9.11 11.84 8.16
N PRO A 137 -9.97 12.25 7.21
CA PRO A 137 -9.52 13.15 6.16
C PRO A 137 -9.31 14.54 6.74
N ILE A 138 -8.08 15.06 6.62
CA ILE A 138 -7.71 16.37 7.14
C ILE A 138 -7.96 17.45 6.10
N GLY A 139 -7.48 17.28 4.87
CA GLY A 139 -7.69 18.26 3.81
C GLY A 139 -6.69 18.16 2.66
N ASP A 140 -6.63 19.24 1.88
CA ASP A 140 -5.61 19.43 0.85
C ASP A 140 -4.29 19.91 1.47
N THR A 141 -3.18 19.58 0.83
CA THR A 141 -1.84 20.06 1.18
C THR A 141 -1.02 20.30 -0.10
N THR A 142 0.11 21.00 0.05
CA THR A 142 1.17 21.10 -0.97
C THR A 142 2.35 20.17 -0.68
N LEU A 143 2.20 19.32 0.34
CA LEU A 143 3.12 18.21 0.58
C LEU A 143 2.78 17.11 -0.42
N GLU A 144 3.80 16.43 -0.90
CA GLU A 144 3.66 15.24 -1.72
C GLU A 144 4.04 14.03 -0.88
N SER A 145 3.57 12.86 -1.29
CA SER A 145 4.05 11.60 -0.74
C SER A 145 5.57 11.48 -0.94
N GLU A 146 6.25 10.95 0.06
CA GLU A 146 7.71 10.97 0.19
C GLU A 146 8.39 9.87 -0.63
N PHE A 147 8.05 9.82 -1.93
CA PHE A 147 8.63 8.94 -2.94
C PHE A 147 9.62 9.71 -3.81
N ASP A 148 10.89 9.31 -3.76
CA ASP A 148 11.95 9.76 -4.66
C ASP A 148 12.09 8.80 -5.86
N VAL A 149 11.72 9.27 -7.05
CA VAL A 149 11.67 8.47 -8.27
C VAL A 149 12.95 8.70 -9.07
N ALA A 150 13.77 7.65 -9.19
CA ALA A 150 15.00 7.67 -9.96
C ALA A 150 15.43 6.26 -10.36
N ASP A 151 16.31 6.16 -11.35
CA ASP A 151 16.95 4.89 -11.77
C ASP A 151 15.98 3.76 -12.14
N GLY A 152 14.82 4.08 -12.73
CA GLY A 152 13.82 3.07 -13.09
C GLY A 152 13.12 2.45 -11.89
N GLY A 153 12.82 3.26 -10.88
CA GLY A 153 12.16 2.83 -9.65
C GLY A 153 11.90 3.98 -8.69
N TYR A 154 11.57 3.65 -7.45
CA TYR A 154 11.33 4.64 -6.39
C TYR A 154 12.01 4.26 -5.07
N THR A 155 12.28 5.28 -4.26
CA THR A 155 12.76 5.16 -2.88
C THR A 155 11.70 5.75 -1.95
N CYS A 156 11.31 5.01 -0.91
CA CYS A 156 10.63 5.64 0.21
C CYS A 156 11.67 6.45 1.00
N GLU A 157 11.39 7.72 1.27
CA GLU A 157 12.28 8.59 2.03
C GLU A 157 12.75 7.98 3.35
N SER A 158 13.90 8.48 3.81
CA SER A 158 14.49 8.03 5.06
C SER A 158 13.57 8.35 6.24
N TYR A 159 13.52 7.45 7.23
CA TYR A 159 12.80 7.69 8.49
C TYR A 159 13.20 9.04 9.15
N LEU A 160 14.45 9.48 8.93
CA LEU A 160 14.99 10.72 9.48
C LEU A 160 14.48 11.98 8.75
N SER A 161 14.12 11.87 7.48
CA SER A 161 13.54 12.96 6.67
C SER A 161 12.02 12.98 6.68
N ALA A 162 11.38 11.83 6.99
CA ALA A 162 9.94 11.69 6.93
C ALA A 162 9.16 12.71 7.81
N ASP A 163 8.22 13.43 7.19
CA ASP A 163 7.56 14.64 7.69
C ASP A 163 6.43 14.40 8.71
N ALA A 164 6.15 13.13 9.01
CA ALA A 164 5.11 12.64 9.92
C ALA A 164 3.67 12.96 9.49
N TYR A 165 3.46 13.38 8.25
CA TYR A 165 2.14 13.45 7.62
C TYR A 165 1.82 12.11 6.94
N ASN A 166 0.53 11.87 6.70
CA ASN A 166 0.09 10.78 5.83
C ASN A 166 -0.50 11.44 4.58
N VAL A 167 0.19 11.30 3.46
CA VAL A 167 -0.18 11.94 2.20
C VAL A 167 -0.57 10.89 1.19
N VAL A 168 -1.73 11.09 0.57
CA VAL A 168 -2.05 10.43 -0.69
C VAL A 168 -1.86 11.44 -1.82
N ASP A 169 -1.13 11.06 -2.87
CA ASP A 169 -0.95 11.89 -4.05
C ASP A 169 -0.99 11.08 -5.36
N PHE A 170 -0.71 11.78 -6.45
CA PHE A 170 -0.69 11.24 -7.79
C PHE A 170 0.57 11.73 -8.49
N GLY A 171 1.35 10.81 -9.06
CA GLY A 171 2.62 11.17 -9.67
C GLY A 171 3.21 10.04 -10.48
N ASN A 172 4.53 10.08 -10.61
CA ASN A 172 5.29 8.99 -11.20
C ASN A 172 5.73 7.99 -10.12
N LEU A 173 5.85 6.71 -10.45
CA LEU A 173 6.45 5.69 -9.58
C LEU A 173 7.56 4.88 -10.26
N ASP A 174 7.83 5.11 -11.55
CA ASP A 174 8.90 4.42 -12.26
C ASP A 174 9.37 5.28 -13.45
N ASP A 175 10.63 5.14 -13.84
CA ASP A 175 11.17 5.71 -15.07
C ASP A 175 11.57 4.56 -16.00
N HIS A 176 10.58 3.94 -16.64
CA HIS A 176 10.71 3.00 -17.77
C HIS A 176 10.93 1.49 -17.49
N GLY A 177 10.50 0.97 -16.33
CA GLY A 177 10.51 -0.47 -16.01
C GLY A 177 9.14 -1.17 -16.11
N ASN A 178 8.74 -1.82 -15.01
CA ASN A 178 7.42 -2.44 -14.81
C ASN A 178 6.75 -1.72 -13.63
N PRO A 179 6.22 -0.51 -13.84
CA PRO A 179 5.73 0.32 -12.75
C PRO A 179 4.58 -0.35 -12.01
N PRO A 180 4.48 -0.15 -10.69
CA PRO A 180 3.26 -0.46 -9.98
C PRO A 180 2.15 0.55 -10.36
N LEU A 181 0.89 0.13 -10.19
CA LEU A 181 -0.28 0.99 -10.32
C LEU A 181 -0.29 2.06 -9.24
N ALA A 182 0.03 1.64 -8.02
CA ALA A 182 0.17 2.49 -6.86
C ALA A 182 1.13 1.82 -5.88
N ALA A 183 1.64 2.61 -4.94
CA ALA A 183 2.49 2.10 -3.89
C ALA A 183 2.21 2.82 -2.59
N THR A 184 2.49 2.11 -1.49
CA THR A 184 2.43 2.59 -0.13
C THR A 184 3.81 2.49 0.49
N CYS A 185 4.31 3.59 1.04
CA CYS A 185 5.45 3.63 1.95
C CYS A 185 4.93 3.77 3.37
N TRP A 186 5.52 3.04 4.32
CA TRP A 186 5.14 3.16 5.72
C TRP A 186 6.36 3.08 6.64
N TRP A 187 6.29 3.83 7.74
CA TRP A 187 7.37 3.95 8.71
C TRP A 187 6.82 3.63 10.10
N SER A 188 7.51 2.78 10.84
CA SER A 188 7.06 2.32 12.15
C SER A 188 8.17 2.20 13.17
N ILE A 189 7.76 2.10 14.43
CA ILE A 189 8.61 1.94 15.59
C ILE A 189 8.47 0.51 16.11
N TRP A 190 9.60 -0.12 16.41
CA TRP A 190 9.64 -1.46 16.99
C TRP A 190 8.80 -1.56 18.27
N SER A 191 8.02 -2.63 18.38
CA SER A 191 7.17 -2.92 19.53
C SER A 191 7.25 -4.39 19.93
N THR A 192 6.72 -4.74 21.10
CA THR A 192 6.63 -6.14 21.56
C THR A 192 5.46 -6.92 20.93
N GLY A 193 4.58 -6.22 20.22
CA GLY A 193 3.56 -6.78 19.33
C GLY A 193 3.73 -6.21 17.93
N PRO A 194 2.65 -5.98 17.16
CA PRO A 194 2.76 -5.24 15.90
C PRO A 194 3.45 -3.89 16.13
N ASN A 195 4.37 -3.55 15.23
CA ASN A 195 5.10 -2.29 15.22
C ASN A 195 4.13 -1.11 15.21
N THR A 196 4.48 -0.05 15.90
CA THR A 196 3.64 1.15 15.96
C THR A 196 3.87 1.99 14.72
N LEU A 197 2.87 2.06 13.83
CA LEU A 197 2.89 2.92 12.66
C LEU A 197 3.07 4.37 13.07
N ARG A 198 4.06 5.06 12.51
CA ARG A 198 4.29 6.49 12.70
C ARG A 198 3.51 7.29 11.66
N ASN A 199 3.73 6.98 10.40
CA ASN A 199 3.11 7.58 9.23
C ASN A 199 3.15 6.61 8.04
N ALA A 200 2.31 6.88 7.03
CA ALA A 200 2.25 6.16 5.77
C ALA A 200 1.84 7.09 4.63
N ASP A 201 2.41 6.85 3.47
CA ASP A 201 2.23 7.65 2.26
C ASP A 201 1.84 6.76 1.09
N ILE A 202 0.96 7.27 0.24
CA ILE A 202 0.41 6.53 -0.90
C ILE A 202 0.56 7.37 -2.16
N ARG A 203 1.15 6.79 -3.21
CA ARG A 203 1.21 7.41 -4.54
C ARG A 203 0.53 6.53 -5.57
N PHE A 204 -0.26 7.14 -6.43
CA PHE A 204 -0.82 6.49 -7.61
C PHE A 204 -0.01 6.89 -8.85
N ASN A 205 0.36 5.89 -9.67
CA ASN A 205 1.14 6.14 -10.87
C ASN A 205 0.25 6.58 -12.04
N VAL A 206 0.05 7.87 -12.16
CA VAL A 206 -0.73 8.48 -13.25
C VAL A 206 0.11 8.77 -14.51
N SER A 207 1.43 8.54 -14.43
CA SER A 207 2.34 8.75 -15.55
C SER A 207 2.24 7.59 -16.54
N ASP A 208 2.10 6.37 -16.04
CA ASP A 208 2.02 5.15 -16.84
C ASP A 208 0.61 4.58 -16.99
N PHE A 209 -0.29 4.89 -16.06
CA PHE A 209 -1.62 4.28 -16.02
C PHE A 209 -2.77 5.29 -16.05
N TYR A 210 -3.86 4.87 -16.69
CA TYR A 210 -5.12 5.59 -16.65
C TYR A 210 -6.03 5.03 -15.57
N PHE A 211 -6.66 5.92 -14.81
CA PHE A 211 -7.63 5.54 -13.79
C PHE A 211 -9.06 5.91 -14.21
N THR A 212 -10.03 5.28 -13.55
CA THR A 212 -11.46 5.58 -13.65
C THR A 212 -12.13 5.44 -12.29
N THR A 213 -13.25 6.13 -12.08
CA THR A 213 -14.15 5.91 -10.94
C THR A 213 -15.38 5.09 -11.32
N THR A 214 -15.52 4.72 -12.59
CA THR A 214 -16.63 3.95 -13.16
C THR A 214 -16.12 2.71 -13.93
N PRO A 215 -15.43 1.77 -13.27
CA PRO A 215 -14.86 0.58 -13.89
C PRO A 215 -15.92 -0.32 -14.53
N ASP A 216 -17.12 -0.39 -13.96
CA ASP A 216 -18.23 -1.22 -14.48
C ASP A 216 -18.95 -0.57 -15.68
N SER A 217 -18.51 0.61 -16.13
CA SER A 217 -19.05 1.22 -17.33
C SER A 217 -18.74 0.36 -18.55
N SER A 218 -19.73 0.18 -19.44
CA SER A 218 -19.54 -0.47 -20.75
C SER A 218 -18.47 0.19 -21.64
N THR A 219 -18.05 1.41 -21.29
CA THR A 219 -16.99 2.17 -21.99
C THR A 219 -15.64 2.11 -21.30
N CYS A 220 -15.51 1.39 -20.17
CA CYS A 220 -14.22 1.23 -19.53
C CYS A 220 -13.31 0.37 -20.41
N TYR A 221 -12.12 0.90 -20.70
CA TYR A 221 -11.10 0.20 -21.46
C TYR A 221 -9.73 0.67 -20.99
N ASN A 222 -8.86 -0.29 -20.65
CA ASN A 222 -7.48 -0.04 -20.20
C ASN A 222 -7.39 1.05 -19.11
N ARG A 223 -8.30 0.99 -18.12
CA ARG A 223 -8.36 1.91 -16.99
C ARG A 223 -8.52 1.14 -15.69
N TYR A 224 -7.76 1.51 -14.68
CA TYR A 224 -7.82 0.87 -13.37
C TYR A 224 -8.82 1.59 -12.47
N ASP A 225 -9.51 0.83 -11.61
CA ASP A 225 -10.46 1.40 -10.67
C ASP A 225 -9.72 2.16 -9.56
N LEU A 226 -9.87 3.48 -9.56
CA LEU A 226 -9.24 4.35 -8.57
C LEU A 226 -9.68 4.01 -7.14
N LEU A 227 -10.93 3.58 -6.97
CA LEU A 227 -11.44 3.21 -5.66
C LEU A 227 -10.82 1.91 -5.17
N GLY A 228 -10.90 0.83 -5.95
CA GLY A 228 -10.34 -0.48 -5.61
C GLY A 228 -8.84 -0.42 -5.32
N VAL A 229 -8.05 0.23 -6.19
CA VAL A 229 -6.62 0.46 -5.96
C VAL A 229 -6.41 1.23 -4.65
N GLY A 230 -7.20 2.27 -4.40
CA GLY A 230 -7.12 2.99 -3.13
C GLY A 230 -7.42 2.13 -1.91
N VAL A 231 -8.44 1.26 -1.94
CA VAL A 231 -8.74 0.38 -0.80
C VAL A 231 -7.56 -0.56 -0.53
N HIS A 232 -6.93 -1.09 -1.57
CA HIS A 232 -5.73 -1.92 -1.44
C HIS A 232 -4.56 -1.17 -0.77
N GLU A 233 -4.22 0.02 -1.27
CA GLU A 233 -3.11 0.80 -0.73
C GLU A 233 -3.39 1.31 0.70
N PHE A 234 -4.62 1.75 0.98
CA PHE A 234 -5.00 2.04 2.36
C PHE A 234 -4.91 0.79 3.25
N GLY A 235 -5.19 -0.41 2.73
CA GLY A 235 -4.98 -1.66 3.46
C GLY A 235 -3.55 -1.80 3.99
N HIS A 236 -2.54 -1.49 3.17
CA HIS A 236 -1.14 -1.46 3.59
C HIS A 236 -0.85 -0.41 4.65
N ALA A 237 -1.43 0.79 4.52
CA ALA A 237 -1.33 1.82 5.55
C ALA A 237 -1.97 1.41 6.89
N PHE A 238 -2.84 0.41 6.88
CA PHE A 238 -3.42 -0.22 8.07
C PHE A 238 -2.78 -1.56 8.44
N GLY A 239 -1.66 -1.91 7.79
CA GLY A 239 -0.83 -3.07 8.15
C GLY A 239 -1.21 -4.39 7.50
N MET A 240 -2.14 -4.38 6.55
CA MET A 240 -2.45 -5.58 5.76
C MET A 240 -1.30 -5.87 4.79
N GLY A 241 -0.91 -7.14 4.67
CA GLY A 241 0.07 -7.59 3.68
C GLY A 241 -0.60 -8.19 2.45
N HIS A 242 0.19 -8.56 1.45
CA HIS A 242 -0.32 -9.17 0.22
C HIS A 242 -0.71 -10.64 0.38
N VAL A 243 -1.70 -11.05 -0.43
CA VAL A 243 -2.01 -12.46 -0.72
C VAL A 243 -1.79 -12.76 -2.21
N SER A 244 -1.57 -14.02 -2.56
CA SER A 244 -1.22 -14.38 -3.93
C SER A 244 -2.40 -14.24 -4.89
N GLU A 245 -2.23 -13.51 -5.99
CA GLU A 245 -3.22 -13.42 -7.08
C GLU A 245 -3.65 -14.77 -7.64
N SER A 246 -2.72 -15.72 -7.69
CA SER A 246 -2.98 -17.05 -8.26
C SER A 246 -3.89 -17.93 -7.41
N THR A 247 -3.99 -17.66 -6.11
CA THR A 247 -4.75 -18.49 -5.16
C THR A 247 -5.78 -17.71 -4.35
N HIS A 248 -5.70 -16.38 -4.33
CA HIS A 248 -6.51 -15.45 -3.53
C HIS A 248 -6.89 -14.17 -4.31
N GLY A 249 -6.95 -14.23 -5.64
CA GLY A 249 -7.16 -13.07 -6.54
C GLY A 249 -8.49 -12.32 -6.40
N TYR A 250 -9.42 -12.83 -5.57
CA TYR A 250 -10.67 -12.15 -5.26
C TYR A 250 -10.64 -11.37 -3.93
N LEU A 251 -9.53 -11.43 -3.19
CA LEU A 251 -9.33 -10.61 -2.00
C LEU A 251 -8.77 -9.23 -2.37
N THR A 252 -9.07 -8.22 -1.55
CA THR A 252 -8.62 -6.85 -1.80
C THR A 252 -7.11 -6.74 -1.83
N MET A 253 -6.42 -7.46 -0.93
CA MET A 253 -4.96 -7.44 -0.83
C MET A 253 -4.24 -8.35 -1.84
N SER A 254 -4.92 -8.75 -2.91
CA SER A 254 -4.26 -9.47 -3.98
C SER A 254 -3.27 -8.58 -4.74
N THR A 255 -2.10 -9.13 -5.09
CA THR A 255 -0.94 -8.40 -5.66
C THR A 255 -1.16 -7.75 -7.03
N ASN A 256 -2.23 -8.09 -7.72
CA ASN A 256 -2.49 -7.65 -9.08
C ASN A 256 -3.91 -7.10 -9.19
N MET A 257 -4.10 -6.12 -10.07
CA MET A 257 -5.44 -5.67 -10.44
C MET A 257 -5.58 -5.62 -11.95
N ASP A 258 -6.68 -6.17 -12.43
CA ASP A 258 -7.03 -6.11 -13.84
C ASP A 258 -7.71 -4.77 -14.19
N PRO A 259 -7.49 -4.23 -15.40
CA PRO A 259 -8.25 -3.08 -15.89
C PRO A 259 -9.76 -3.31 -15.81
N CYS A 260 -10.48 -2.27 -15.41
CA CYS A 260 -11.95 -2.25 -15.29
C CYS A 260 -12.53 -3.25 -14.27
N ALA A 261 -11.70 -3.89 -13.44
CA ALA A 261 -12.17 -4.69 -12.32
C ALA A 261 -12.54 -3.79 -11.13
N SER A 262 -13.66 -4.12 -10.48
CA SER A 262 -14.18 -3.42 -9.30
C SER A 262 -14.16 -4.27 -8.02
N GLY A 263 -13.63 -5.50 -8.08
CA GLY A 263 -13.66 -6.48 -6.99
C GLY A 263 -12.95 -6.02 -5.71
N ALA A 264 -11.88 -5.22 -5.84
CA ALA A 264 -11.12 -4.69 -4.70
C ALA A 264 -11.81 -3.49 -4.00
N ARG A 265 -13.03 -3.12 -4.39
CA ARG A 265 -13.77 -2.04 -3.72
C ARG A 265 -14.29 -2.43 -2.34
N THR A 266 -14.29 -3.70 -1.97
CA THR A 266 -14.82 -4.18 -0.69
C THR A 266 -13.94 -5.27 -0.13
N LEU A 267 -13.87 -5.32 1.20
CA LEU A 267 -13.03 -6.29 1.90
C LEU A 267 -13.66 -7.67 1.79
N GLY A 268 -12.85 -8.65 1.38
CA GLY A 268 -13.16 -10.07 1.48
C GLY A 268 -12.99 -10.57 2.91
N ARG A 269 -13.31 -11.85 3.13
CA ARG A 269 -13.26 -12.45 4.47
C ARG A 269 -11.84 -12.47 5.02
N GLY A 270 -10.85 -12.84 4.21
CA GLY A 270 -9.44 -12.82 4.58
C GLY A 270 -8.97 -11.43 5.01
N ASP A 271 -9.29 -10.42 4.21
CA ASP A 271 -8.96 -9.02 4.48
C ASP A 271 -9.45 -8.57 5.89
N ILE A 272 -10.70 -8.89 6.23
CA ILE A 272 -11.30 -8.56 7.53
C ILE A 272 -10.63 -9.33 8.68
N LEU A 273 -10.28 -10.60 8.46
CA LEU A 273 -9.58 -11.40 9.46
C LEU A 273 -8.18 -10.85 9.75
N GLY A 274 -7.48 -10.35 8.73
CA GLY A 274 -6.20 -9.65 8.89
C GLY A 274 -6.33 -8.38 9.72
N LEU A 275 -7.33 -7.55 9.42
CA LEU A 275 -7.59 -6.33 10.20
C LEU A 275 -7.96 -6.64 11.66
N ARG A 276 -8.82 -7.63 11.92
CA ARG A 276 -9.17 -8.08 13.28
C ARG A 276 -8.00 -8.71 14.03
N ASN A 277 -6.97 -9.17 13.33
CA ASN A 277 -5.75 -9.65 13.97
C ASN A 277 -4.93 -8.49 14.55
N LEU A 278 -4.99 -7.32 13.90
CA LEU A 278 -4.24 -6.12 14.29
C LEU A 278 -5.01 -5.22 15.29
N TYR A 279 -6.32 -5.14 15.15
CA TYR A 279 -7.22 -4.14 15.78
C TYR A 279 -8.30 -4.73 16.68
#